data_AF-V4JJE6-F1
#
_entry.id   AF-V4JJE6-F1
#
_cell.length_a   1.000
_cell.length_b   1.000
_cell.length_c   1.000
_cell.angle_alpha   90.00
_cell.angle_beta   90.00
_cell.angle_gamma   90.00
#
_symmetry.space_group_name_H-M   'P 1'
#
loop_
_entity.id
_entity.type
_entity.pdbx_description
1 polymer ?
#
loop_
_entity_poly.entity_id
_entity_poly.type
_entity_poly.pdbx_seq_one_letter_code
_entity_poly.pdbx_strand_id
1 'polypeptide(L)'
;MDISGSKLKANAALPPKAYVQKHTNTHQSVFHNNNISISSLASKLRGAQQAIDRKQLNQLTQSWTQQNNPTTKHISQKAVGSAKREFEKLSQQQLEIIALDPSGTFSDSEKLAAYQMWHMHDQNVQTEFKRDAVKMDSDIDAKALFKQSLDTHYEGFSSLGKLMVSNQYKEQALLQFASNITRLERDTTVGSAQSNKYYALMVEDLFGGHEPDVRSKVDGMSLSNLNTHPYEFLTKEDRNLLSEMYQYGEQNNVDFKFIHQFANDLGNYRKHNDGKLLSNFNQGHFDEHGHQLTVQFTQKDQATITDLLASDALSASSIDKGFISFITEPSTSALSHQGSFQFLQHMVEVTAETDPSIPASEFSKFHSPANVSERYIMTKSDTVVNKPEPDVVCKNGHCEVTDKGRENGVTLEQSSQDFEFSAALNSTSIDALIQQRMNAKTQQNAWYKWLANK
;
A
#
# COMPACT_ATOMS: atom_id res chain seq x y z
N MET A 1 -48.94 -27.98 -4.98
CA MET A 1 -48.87 -26.67 -5.65
C MET A 1 -47.41 -26.54 -6.07
N ASP A 2 -46.92 -27.06 -7.20
CA ASP A 2 -47.39 -26.96 -8.59
C ASP A 2 -47.81 -25.55 -8.98
N ILE A 3 -47.00 -24.89 -9.83
CA ILE A 3 -47.27 -24.70 -11.27
C ILE A 3 -46.12 -23.87 -11.91
N SER A 4 -45.55 -24.43 -12.99
CA SER A 4 -44.89 -23.88 -14.20
C SER A 4 -44.44 -22.41 -14.28
N GLY A 5 -43.38 -21.99 -14.98
CA GLY A 5 -42.85 -22.38 -16.29
C GLY A 5 -42.13 -21.13 -16.86
N SER A 6 -41.02 -21.22 -17.59
CA SER A 6 -41.04 -21.39 -19.06
C SER A 6 -39.60 -21.57 -19.59
N LYS A 7 -39.48 -22.49 -20.55
CA LYS A 7 -38.29 -22.87 -21.32
C LYS A 7 -37.99 -21.85 -22.42
N LEU A 8 -36.72 -21.77 -22.82
CA LEU A 8 -36.34 -21.53 -24.22
C LEU A 8 -35.34 -22.61 -24.68
N LYS A 9 -35.69 -23.24 -25.81
CA LYS A 9 -35.09 -24.43 -26.40
C LYS A 9 -33.93 -24.09 -27.33
N ALA A 10 -32.96 -25.01 -27.40
CA ALA A 10 -32.06 -25.20 -28.52
C ALA A 10 -32.76 -25.87 -29.71
N ASN A 11 -32.24 -25.66 -30.93
CA ASN A 11 -32.40 -26.58 -32.07
C ASN A 11 -31.22 -26.43 -33.05
N ALA A 12 -30.90 -27.54 -33.72
CA ALA A 12 -29.61 -27.94 -34.28
C ALA A 12 -29.50 -27.91 -35.83
N ALA A 13 -28.24 -27.93 -36.32
CA ALA A 13 -27.62 -28.59 -37.51
C ALA A 13 -28.29 -28.48 -38.94
N LEU A 14 -27.68 -27.80 -39.94
CA LEU A 14 -26.68 -28.20 -41.01
C LEU A 14 -27.27 -28.93 -42.25
N PRO A 15 -26.64 -29.03 -43.47
CA PRO A 15 -25.44 -28.42 -44.14
C PRO A 15 -25.68 -28.06 -45.66
N PRO A 16 -24.77 -28.25 -46.66
CA PRO A 16 -23.52 -27.54 -47.01
C PRO A 16 -23.53 -26.93 -48.45
N LYS A 17 -22.60 -26.01 -48.77
CA LYS A 17 -22.03 -25.88 -50.13
C LYS A 17 -20.61 -25.31 -50.09
N ALA A 18 -19.68 -26.11 -50.60
CA ALA A 18 -18.28 -25.77 -50.81
C ALA A 18 -18.09 -24.85 -52.02
N TYR A 19 -17.12 -23.94 -51.95
CA TYR A 19 -16.25 -23.61 -53.07
C TYR A 19 -14.85 -23.26 -52.54
N VAL A 20 -13.88 -23.60 -53.36
CA VAL A 20 -12.48 -23.95 -53.07
C VAL A 20 -11.53 -22.83 -53.49
N GLN A 21 -10.47 -22.58 -52.69
CA GLN A 21 -9.11 -22.03 -52.99
C GLN A 21 -9.01 -20.66 -53.73
N LYS A 22 -8.04 -19.75 -53.54
CA LYS A 22 -6.58 -19.76 -53.27
C LYS A 22 -6.23 -18.24 -53.19
N HIS A 23 -5.39 -17.66 -52.33
CA HIS A 23 -3.92 -17.70 -52.32
C HIS A 23 -3.41 -16.80 -51.15
N THR A 24 -2.40 -17.30 -50.46
CA THR A 24 -1.28 -16.63 -49.78
C THR A 24 -1.18 -15.09 -49.82
N ASN A 25 -1.03 -14.46 -48.63
CA ASN A 25 0.23 -13.79 -48.27
C ASN A 25 0.33 -13.49 -46.77
N THR A 26 1.45 -13.97 -46.21
CA THR A 26 2.04 -13.65 -44.92
C THR A 26 2.23 -12.15 -44.72
N HIS A 27 1.69 -11.61 -43.63
CA HIS A 27 2.30 -10.47 -42.93
C HIS A 27 2.08 -10.65 -41.43
N GLN A 28 3.18 -10.86 -40.72
CA GLN A 28 3.28 -10.76 -39.27
C GLN A 28 2.87 -9.33 -38.87
N SER A 29 1.75 -9.19 -38.14
CA SER A 29 1.45 -7.94 -37.43
C SER A 29 1.80 -8.12 -35.96
N VAL A 30 2.94 -7.54 -35.61
CA VAL A 30 3.38 -7.29 -34.24
C VAL A 30 2.44 -6.25 -33.64
N PHE A 31 1.52 -6.68 -32.78
CA PHE A 31 0.74 -5.77 -31.95
C PHE A 31 1.53 -5.45 -30.67
N HIS A 32 2.18 -4.28 -30.64
CA HIS A 32 2.61 -3.63 -29.40
C HIS A 32 1.44 -2.80 -28.87
N ASN A 33 0.91 -3.14 -27.69
CA ASN A 33 -0.21 -2.43 -27.07
C ASN A 33 0.09 -2.19 -25.59
N ASN A 34 0.52 -0.98 -25.24
CA ASN A 34 0.64 -0.52 -23.85
C ASN A 34 -0.59 0.30 -23.45
N ASN A 35 -1.72 -0.39 -23.35
CA ASN A 35 -2.79 0.02 -22.45
C ASN A 35 -2.75 -0.98 -21.29
N ILE A 36 -2.19 -0.59 -20.14
CA ILE A 36 -2.34 -1.37 -18.91
C ILE A 36 -3.70 -1.02 -18.30
N SER A 37 -4.74 -1.49 -18.98
CA SER A 37 -6.05 -1.74 -18.40
C SER A 37 -5.94 -2.94 -17.46
N ILE A 38 -6.90 -3.14 -16.55
CA ILE A 38 -7.01 -4.32 -15.67
C ILE A 38 -6.80 -5.65 -16.43
N SER A 39 -7.00 -5.64 -17.76
CA SER A 39 -6.71 -6.73 -18.69
C SER A 39 -5.22 -7.08 -18.87
N SER A 40 -4.27 -6.17 -18.69
CA SER A 40 -2.85 -6.43 -18.96
C SER A 40 -2.14 -7.12 -17.80
N LEU A 41 -2.39 -6.72 -16.54
CA LEU A 41 -1.86 -7.41 -15.37
C LEU A 41 -2.47 -8.82 -15.27
N ALA A 42 -3.78 -8.94 -15.55
CA ALA A 42 -4.44 -10.23 -15.63
C ALA A 42 -3.84 -11.11 -16.76
N SER A 43 -3.48 -10.52 -17.90
CA SER A 43 -2.79 -11.22 -18.98
C SER A 43 -1.37 -11.63 -18.60
N LYS A 44 -0.60 -10.74 -17.97
CA LYS A 44 0.75 -11.01 -17.46
C LYS A 44 0.73 -12.14 -16.43
N LEU A 45 -0.20 -12.10 -15.47
CA LEU A 45 -0.41 -13.14 -14.47
C LEU A 45 -0.75 -14.48 -15.12
N ARG A 46 -1.64 -14.48 -16.12
CA ARG A 46 -1.98 -15.71 -16.86
C ARG A 46 -0.77 -16.27 -17.61
N GLY A 47 0.03 -15.41 -18.23
CA GLY A 47 1.27 -15.80 -18.92
C GLY A 47 2.30 -16.41 -17.97
N ALA A 48 2.51 -15.76 -16.82
CA ALA A 48 3.39 -16.25 -15.77
C ALA A 48 2.91 -17.59 -15.20
N GLN A 49 1.61 -17.73 -14.90
CA GLN A 49 1.01 -18.99 -14.43
C GLN A 49 1.22 -20.12 -15.44
N GLN A 50 0.93 -19.90 -16.72
CA GLN A 50 1.16 -20.91 -17.76
C GLN A 50 2.63 -21.28 -17.93
N ALA A 51 3.55 -20.36 -17.62
CA ALA A 51 4.98 -20.66 -17.65
C ALA A 51 5.43 -21.45 -16.42
N ILE A 52 4.85 -21.18 -15.25
CA ILE A 52 5.02 -21.98 -14.03
C ILE A 52 4.49 -23.40 -14.26
N ASP A 53 3.28 -23.55 -14.79
CA ASP A 53 2.66 -24.87 -15.05
C ASP A 53 3.50 -25.74 -16.00
N ARG A 54 4.24 -25.10 -16.92
CA ARG A 54 5.12 -25.78 -17.88
C ARG A 54 6.49 -26.12 -17.30
N LYS A 55 6.91 -25.46 -16.23
CA LYS A 55 8.25 -25.62 -15.63
C LYS A 55 8.15 -26.49 -14.38
N GLN A 56 9.02 -27.48 -14.24
CA GLN A 56 8.96 -28.37 -13.07
C GLN A 56 9.34 -27.62 -11.79
N LEU A 57 8.70 -27.97 -10.65
CA LEU A 57 8.94 -27.32 -9.35
C LEU A 57 10.43 -27.29 -8.97
N ASN A 58 11.15 -28.40 -9.15
CA ASN A 58 12.59 -28.48 -8.86
C ASN A 58 13.43 -27.53 -9.73
N GLN A 59 13.00 -27.26 -10.97
CA GLN A 59 13.66 -26.30 -11.86
C GLN A 59 13.37 -24.86 -11.44
N LEU A 60 12.18 -24.59 -10.89
CA LEU A 60 11.84 -23.30 -10.29
C LEU A 60 12.68 -23.04 -9.03
N THR A 61 12.85 -24.04 -8.16
CA THR A 61 13.70 -23.95 -6.96
C THR A 61 15.15 -23.62 -7.31
N GLN A 62 15.71 -24.28 -8.33
CA GLN A 62 17.06 -24.00 -8.82
C GLN A 62 17.18 -22.60 -9.44
N SER A 63 16.17 -22.17 -10.22
CA SER A 63 16.16 -20.84 -10.82
C SER A 63 16.07 -19.74 -9.75
N TRP A 64 15.25 -19.94 -8.72
CA TRP A 64 15.09 -19.01 -7.61
C TRP A 64 16.37 -18.87 -6.79
N THR A 65 16.98 -19.99 -6.39
CA THR A 65 18.23 -20.01 -5.62
C THR A 65 19.43 -19.45 -6.39
N GLN A 66 19.45 -19.58 -7.73
CA GLN A 66 20.54 -19.05 -8.58
C GLN A 66 20.35 -17.59 -9.02
N GLN A 67 19.11 -17.12 -9.25
CA GLN A 67 18.87 -15.79 -9.85
C GLN A 67 18.42 -14.71 -8.86
N ASN A 68 17.89 -15.07 -7.69
CA ASN A 68 17.16 -14.12 -6.83
C ASN A 68 17.65 -14.06 -5.38
N ASN A 69 18.93 -14.36 -5.12
CA ASN A 69 19.55 -13.88 -3.89
C ASN A 69 19.59 -12.34 -3.97
N PRO A 70 18.84 -11.58 -3.14
CA PRO A 70 18.63 -10.14 -3.31
C PRO A 70 19.92 -9.31 -3.13
N THR A 71 21.04 -9.94 -2.83
CA THR A 71 22.36 -9.34 -2.61
C THR A 71 23.21 -9.16 -3.87
N THR A 72 22.84 -9.71 -5.04
CA THR A 72 23.77 -9.78 -6.20
C THR A 72 23.36 -9.01 -7.47
N LYS A 73 22.20 -8.36 -7.54
CA LYS A 73 21.81 -7.51 -8.69
C LYS A 73 21.50 -6.07 -8.26
N HIS A 74 22.03 -5.10 -9.00
CA HIS A 74 21.63 -3.69 -8.88
C HIS A 74 20.19 -3.52 -9.39
N ILE A 75 19.21 -3.72 -8.50
CA ILE A 75 17.79 -3.55 -8.79
C ILE A 75 17.37 -2.12 -8.45
N SER A 76 16.66 -1.45 -9.36
CA SER A 76 16.14 -0.10 -9.12
C SER A 76 15.08 -0.10 -8.02
N GLN A 77 15.41 0.46 -6.86
CA GLN A 77 14.48 0.60 -5.73
C GLN A 77 13.26 1.46 -6.07
N LYS A 78 13.41 2.42 -7.00
CA LYS A 78 12.31 3.23 -7.53
C LYS A 78 11.30 2.38 -8.29
N ALA A 79 11.78 1.47 -9.15
CA ALA A 79 10.92 0.56 -9.91
C ALA A 79 10.21 -0.45 -9.01
N VAL A 80 10.92 -0.96 -7.98
CA VAL A 80 10.33 -1.82 -6.94
C VAL A 80 9.19 -1.09 -6.21
N GLY A 81 9.43 0.15 -5.77
CA GLY A 81 8.41 0.94 -5.06
C GLY A 81 7.17 1.26 -5.90
N SER A 82 7.33 1.51 -7.21
CA SER A 82 6.19 1.67 -8.13
C SER A 82 5.41 0.36 -8.28
N ALA A 83 6.10 -0.76 -8.51
CA ALA A 83 5.45 -2.07 -8.64
C ALA A 83 4.67 -2.46 -7.37
N LYS A 84 5.18 -2.16 -6.17
CA LYS A 84 4.43 -2.41 -4.92
C LYS A 84 3.09 -1.70 -4.85
N ARG A 85 3.01 -0.44 -5.30
CA ARG A 85 1.74 0.31 -5.34
C ARG A 85 0.73 -0.35 -6.28
N GLU A 86 1.21 -0.89 -7.41
CA GLU A 86 0.35 -1.62 -8.35
C GLU A 86 -0.11 -2.97 -7.80
N PHE A 87 0.67 -3.56 -6.89
CA PHE A 87 0.42 -4.89 -6.32
C PHE A 87 -0.32 -4.86 -4.98
N GLU A 88 -0.60 -3.67 -4.42
CA GLU A 88 -1.20 -3.48 -3.09
C GLU A 88 -2.48 -4.29 -2.84
N LYS A 89 -3.28 -4.53 -3.88
CA LYS A 89 -4.55 -5.24 -3.81
C LYS A 89 -4.49 -6.71 -4.26
N LEU A 90 -3.29 -7.23 -4.55
CA LEU A 90 -3.14 -8.60 -5.03
C LEU A 90 -3.21 -9.61 -3.89
N SER A 91 -3.78 -10.78 -4.21
CA SER A 91 -3.79 -11.90 -3.28
C SER A 91 -2.40 -12.51 -3.11
N GLN A 92 -2.19 -13.22 -2.00
CA GLN A 92 -0.93 -13.91 -1.73
C GLN A 92 -0.51 -14.85 -2.87
N GLN A 93 -1.46 -15.60 -3.46
CA GLN A 93 -1.22 -16.47 -4.62
C GLN A 93 -0.80 -15.68 -5.87
N GLN A 94 -1.37 -14.50 -6.11
CA GLN A 94 -0.96 -13.66 -7.24
C GLN A 94 0.46 -13.13 -7.06
N LEU A 95 0.84 -12.78 -5.82
CA LEU A 95 2.20 -12.35 -5.50
C LEU A 95 3.23 -13.48 -5.69
N GLU A 96 2.87 -14.73 -5.35
CA GLU A 96 3.71 -15.92 -5.60
C GLU A 96 3.98 -16.12 -7.10
N ILE A 97 2.93 -16.00 -7.93
CA ILE A 97 3.03 -16.14 -9.39
C ILE A 97 3.97 -15.08 -9.97
N ILE A 98 3.87 -13.84 -9.49
CA ILE A 98 4.73 -12.74 -9.96
C ILE A 98 6.17 -13.01 -9.52
N ALA A 99 6.39 -13.26 -8.23
CA ALA A 99 7.73 -13.42 -7.67
C ALA A 99 8.52 -14.56 -8.34
N LEU A 100 7.85 -15.67 -8.63
CA LEU A 100 8.47 -16.87 -9.21
C LEU A 100 8.34 -16.97 -10.74
N ASP A 101 7.90 -15.92 -11.42
CA ASP A 101 7.66 -15.94 -12.87
C ASP A 101 8.92 -16.36 -13.66
N PRO A 102 8.91 -17.52 -14.35
CA PRO A 102 10.04 -17.98 -15.14
C PRO A 102 10.03 -17.45 -16.58
N SER A 103 8.94 -16.81 -17.03
CA SER A 103 8.78 -16.37 -18.42
C SER A 103 9.49 -15.06 -18.76
N GLY A 104 9.83 -14.27 -17.74
CA GLY A 104 10.34 -12.90 -17.94
C GLY A 104 9.24 -11.90 -18.28
N THR A 105 7.97 -12.27 -18.09
CA THR A 105 6.82 -11.37 -18.23
C THR A 105 6.87 -10.25 -17.20
N PHE A 106 7.33 -10.58 -15.98
CA PHE A 106 7.63 -9.61 -14.93
C PHE A 106 9.13 -9.31 -14.87
N SER A 107 9.46 -8.03 -14.72
CA SER A 107 10.82 -7.55 -14.50
C SER A 107 11.35 -8.00 -13.13
N ASP A 108 12.68 -8.00 -12.97
CA ASP A 108 13.32 -8.32 -11.69
C ASP A 108 12.85 -7.39 -10.54
N SER A 109 12.53 -6.13 -10.85
CA SER A 109 11.95 -5.18 -9.88
C SER A 109 10.52 -5.53 -9.48
N GLU A 110 9.67 -5.96 -10.41
CA GLU A 110 8.30 -6.44 -10.12
C GLU A 110 8.36 -7.74 -9.31
N LYS A 111 9.25 -8.67 -9.65
CA LYS A 111 9.45 -9.91 -8.89
C LYS A 111 9.86 -9.66 -7.44
N LEU A 112 10.83 -8.76 -7.24
CA LEU A 112 11.28 -8.37 -5.90
C LEU A 112 10.17 -7.65 -5.12
N ALA A 113 9.40 -6.77 -5.77
CA ALA A 113 8.26 -6.11 -5.14
C ALA A 113 7.22 -7.13 -4.66
N ALA A 114 6.85 -8.09 -5.50
CA ALA A 114 5.90 -9.14 -5.16
C ALA A 114 6.41 -10.04 -4.02
N TYR A 115 7.70 -10.42 -4.04
CA TYR A 115 8.32 -11.16 -2.94
C TYR A 115 8.25 -10.40 -1.61
N GLN A 116 8.61 -9.12 -1.60
CA GLN A 116 8.57 -8.29 -0.39
C GLN A 116 7.14 -8.13 0.15
N MET A 117 6.16 -7.94 -0.73
CA MET A 117 4.75 -7.85 -0.33
C MET A 117 4.19 -9.17 0.19
N TRP A 118 4.55 -10.30 -0.43
CA TRP A 118 4.18 -11.62 0.05
C TRP A 118 4.73 -11.86 1.46
N HIS A 119 5.99 -11.51 1.69
CA HIS A 119 6.62 -11.68 3.01
C HIS A 119 6.01 -10.75 4.07
N MET A 120 5.60 -9.55 3.67
CA MET A 120 4.85 -8.64 4.54
C MET A 120 3.48 -9.23 4.94
N HIS A 121 2.74 -9.83 3.99
CA HIS A 121 1.48 -10.51 4.33
C HIS A 121 1.71 -11.67 5.30
N ASP A 122 2.76 -12.46 5.08
CA ASP A 122 3.15 -13.55 5.97
C ASP A 122 3.50 -13.05 7.39
N GLN A 123 4.31 -12.00 7.49
CA GLN A 123 4.67 -11.39 8.77
C GLN A 123 3.43 -10.88 9.53
N ASN A 124 2.48 -10.25 8.84
CA ASN A 124 1.23 -9.78 9.46
C ASN A 124 0.43 -10.93 10.08
N VAL A 125 0.35 -12.08 9.39
CA VAL A 125 -0.34 -13.27 9.91
C VAL A 125 0.41 -13.87 11.10
N GLN A 126 1.74 -13.96 11.04
CA GLN A 126 2.54 -14.40 12.18
C GLN A 126 2.33 -13.50 13.40
N THR A 127 2.26 -12.18 13.22
CA THR A 127 1.97 -11.22 14.30
C THR A 127 0.62 -11.51 14.95
N GLU A 128 -0.43 -11.78 14.17
CA GLU A 128 -1.74 -12.17 14.71
C GLU A 128 -1.63 -13.44 15.59
N PHE A 129 -0.86 -14.44 15.16
CA PHE A 129 -0.64 -15.66 15.96
C PHE A 129 0.09 -15.39 17.26
N LYS A 130 1.12 -14.54 17.23
CA LYS A 130 1.86 -14.16 18.43
C LYS A 130 0.94 -13.45 19.41
N ARG A 131 0.12 -12.51 18.92
CA ARG A 131 -0.86 -11.77 19.72
C ARG A 131 -1.87 -12.69 20.40
N ASP A 132 -2.37 -13.70 19.70
CA ASP A 132 -3.32 -14.64 20.30
C ASP A 132 -2.64 -15.58 21.28
N ALA A 133 -1.39 -15.95 21.02
CA ALA A 133 -0.59 -16.76 21.91
C ALA A 133 -0.21 -16.06 23.23
N VAL A 134 0.15 -14.77 23.21
CA VAL A 134 0.51 -14.03 24.44
C VAL A 134 -0.67 -13.76 25.39
N LYS A 135 -1.91 -14.05 24.97
CA LYS A 135 -3.10 -14.01 25.83
C LYS A 135 -3.21 -15.22 26.76
N MET A 136 -2.43 -16.28 26.52
CA MET A 136 -2.48 -17.48 27.33
C MET A 136 -1.87 -17.24 28.72
N ASP A 137 -2.44 -17.88 29.74
CA ASP A 137 -2.01 -17.70 31.14
C ASP A 137 -0.61 -18.30 31.43
N SER A 138 -0.09 -19.15 30.55
CA SER A 138 1.23 -19.75 30.70
C SER A 138 2.07 -19.70 29.43
N ASP A 139 3.38 -19.56 29.63
CA ASP A 139 4.40 -19.63 28.60
C ASP A 139 4.34 -20.89 27.74
N ILE A 140 3.99 -22.01 28.37
CA ILE A 140 3.90 -23.32 27.73
C ILE A 140 2.72 -23.31 26.75
N ASP A 141 1.58 -22.79 27.19
CA ASP A 141 0.36 -22.72 26.39
C ASP A 141 0.49 -21.68 25.27
N ALA A 142 1.13 -20.54 25.54
CA ALA A 142 1.45 -19.54 24.53
C ALA A 142 2.32 -20.14 23.41
N LYS A 143 3.42 -20.82 23.77
CA LYS A 143 4.30 -21.48 22.79
C LYS A 143 3.59 -22.58 22.01
N ALA A 144 2.72 -23.35 22.68
CA ALA A 144 1.92 -24.39 22.04
C ALA A 144 0.93 -23.81 21.03
N LEU A 145 0.18 -22.76 21.41
CA LEU A 145 -0.78 -22.10 20.53
C LEU A 145 -0.11 -21.44 19.33
N PHE A 146 0.98 -20.69 19.55
CA PHE A 146 1.74 -20.07 18.47
C PHE A 146 2.26 -21.12 17.48
N LYS A 147 2.85 -22.21 18.00
CA LYS A 147 3.33 -23.31 17.17
C LYS A 147 2.20 -23.93 16.34
N GLN A 148 1.03 -24.18 16.95
CA GLN A 148 -0.12 -24.75 16.25
C GLN A 148 -0.61 -23.86 15.11
N SER A 149 -0.75 -22.56 15.36
CA SER A 149 -1.17 -21.59 14.35
C SER A 149 -0.15 -21.46 13.22
N LEU A 150 1.15 -21.41 13.56
CA LEU A 150 2.25 -21.37 12.61
C LEU A 150 2.32 -22.63 11.74
N ASP A 151 2.13 -23.82 12.33
CA ASP A 151 2.08 -25.08 11.60
C ASP A 151 0.90 -25.09 10.61
N THR A 152 -0.28 -24.64 11.05
CA THR A 152 -1.48 -24.55 10.21
C THR A 152 -1.28 -23.60 9.03
N HIS A 153 -0.71 -22.43 9.29
CA HIS A 153 -0.40 -21.42 8.26
C HIS A 153 0.61 -21.90 7.24
N TYR A 154 1.69 -22.53 7.70
CA TYR A 154 2.70 -23.11 6.82
C TYR A 154 2.12 -24.22 5.92
N GLU A 155 1.21 -25.05 6.45
CA GLU A 155 0.52 -26.05 5.62
C GLU A 155 -0.49 -25.42 4.65
N GLY A 156 -1.00 -24.23 4.96
CA GLY A 156 -1.82 -23.42 4.07
C GLY A 156 -1.06 -22.81 2.88
N PHE A 157 0.28 -22.75 2.94
CA PHE A 157 1.07 -22.25 1.82
C PHE A 157 0.91 -23.13 0.58
N SER A 158 0.81 -22.47 -0.57
CA SER A 158 0.89 -23.15 -1.86
C SER A 158 2.29 -23.78 -2.03
N SER A 159 2.42 -24.68 -3.00
CA SER A 159 3.72 -25.23 -3.38
C SER A 159 4.72 -24.13 -3.78
N LEU A 160 4.25 -22.99 -4.29
CA LEU A 160 5.07 -21.83 -4.62
C LEU A 160 5.46 -21.04 -3.37
N GLY A 161 4.51 -20.80 -2.46
CA GLY A 161 4.78 -20.12 -1.18
C GLY A 161 5.82 -20.86 -0.34
N LYS A 162 5.77 -22.20 -0.31
CA LYS A 162 6.78 -23.03 0.38
C LYS A 162 8.20 -22.88 -0.20
N LEU A 163 8.36 -22.46 -1.47
CA LEU A 163 9.67 -22.17 -2.06
C LEU A 163 10.22 -20.79 -1.68
N MET A 164 9.36 -19.87 -1.26
CA MET A 164 9.73 -18.48 -0.94
C MET A 164 10.23 -18.32 0.50
N VAL A 165 10.00 -19.31 1.35
CA VAL A 165 10.45 -19.34 2.76
C VAL A 165 11.64 -20.25 2.95
N SER A 166 12.41 -20.01 4.02
CA SER A 166 13.57 -20.84 4.34
C SER A 166 13.14 -22.24 4.83
N ASN A 167 14.00 -23.24 4.67
CA ASN A 167 13.77 -24.57 5.24
C ASN A 167 13.67 -24.56 6.77
N GLN A 168 14.19 -23.50 7.42
CA GLN A 168 14.16 -23.30 8.86
C GLN A 168 13.06 -22.32 9.30
N TYR A 169 12.15 -21.95 8.41
CA TYR A 169 11.13 -20.92 8.64
C TYR A 169 10.38 -21.11 9.96
N LYS A 170 9.86 -22.31 10.19
CA LYS A 170 9.08 -22.60 11.41
C LYS A 170 9.93 -22.57 12.68
N GLU A 171 11.14 -23.10 12.60
CA GLU A 171 12.09 -23.11 13.73
C GLU A 171 12.53 -21.69 14.09
N GLN A 172 12.84 -20.86 13.09
CA GLN A 172 13.23 -19.47 13.27
C GLN A 172 12.10 -18.65 13.91
N ALA A 173 10.88 -18.75 13.39
CA ALA A 173 9.73 -18.04 13.94
C ALA A 173 9.41 -18.49 15.38
N LEU A 174 9.47 -19.80 15.67
CA LEU A 174 9.24 -20.32 17.01
C LEU A 174 10.33 -19.89 18.01
N LEU A 175 11.59 -19.89 17.60
CA LEU A 175 12.71 -19.43 18.43
C LEU A 175 12.59 -17.94 18.74
N GLN A 176 12.26 -17.11 17.73
CA GLN A 176 12.02 -15.68 17.92
C GLN A 176 10.87 -15.41 18.90
N PHE A 177 9.76 -16.12 18.74
CA PHE A 177 8.63 -16.00 19.66
C PHE A 177 9.00 -16.40 21.09
N ALA A 178 9.69 -17.54 21.25
CA ALA A 178 10.13 -18.00 22.56
C ALA A 178 11.08 -17.01 23.25
N SER A 179 12.02 -16.41 22.51
CA SER A 179 12.92 -15.39 23.09
C SER A 179 12.16 -14.12 23.51
N ASN A 180 11.13 -13.74 22.77
CA ASN A 180 10.35 -12.52 23.04
C ASN A 180 9.49 -12.69 24.30
N ILE A 181 8.86 -13.86 24.46
CA ILE A 181 8.12 -14.18 25.69
C ILE A 181 9.04 -14.19 26.93
N THR A 182 10.19 -14.83 26.87
CA THR A 182 11.14 -14.84 28.00
C THR A 182 11.69 -13.44 28.33
N ARG A 183 11.71 -12.51 27.37
CA ARG A 183 12.04 -11.10 27.62
C ARG A 183 10.90 -10.37 28.35
N LEU A 184 9.65 -10.58 27.93
CA LEU A 184 8.45 -10.02 28.57
C LEU A 184 8.37 -10.38 30.07
N GLU A 185 8.79 -11.59 30.46
CA GLU A 185 8.83 -12.01 31.87
C GLU A 185 9.93 -11.29 32.70
N ARG A 186 11.08 -10.96 32.11
CA ARG A 186 12.15 -10.27 32.83
C ARG A 186 11.80 -8.83 33.14
N ASP A 187 11.13 -8.15 32.20
CA ASP A 187 10.81 -6.73 32.31
C ASP A 187 9.59 -6.44 33.21
N THR A 188 8.81 -7.45 33.59
CA THR A 188 7.65 -7.34 34.51
C THR A 188 8.02 -7.40 36.01
N THR A 189 9.29 -7.65 36.36
CA THR A 189 9.74 -7.79 37.77
C THR A 189 10.17 -6.49 38.46
N VAL A 190 10.15 -5.34 37.77
CA VAL A 190 10.50 -4.01 38.33
C VAL A 190 9.28 -3.08 38.23
N GLY A 191 8.99 -2.31 39.28
CA GLY A 191 7.73 -1.60 39.56
C GLY A 191 7.19 -0.54 38.59
N SER A 192 7.55 -0.59 37.29
CA SER A 192 6.88 0.07 36.16
C SER A 192 6.18 -0.93 35.22
N ALA A 193 5.91 -2.14 35.73
CA ALA A 193 5.56 -3.35 34.97
C ALA A 193 4.42 -3.19 33.96
N GLN A 194 3.41 -2.35 34.24
CA GLN A 194 2.24 -2.22 33.36
C GLN A 194 2.53 -1.36 32.11
N SER A 195 3.20 -0.21 32.26
CA SER A 195 3.60 0.63 31.12
C SER A 195 4.62 -0.09 30.24
N ASN A 196 5.57 -0.82 30.86
CA ASN A 196 6.53 -1.64 30.12
C ASN A 196 5.86 -2.83 29.39
N LYS A 197 4.83 -3.46 29.98
CA LYS A 197 4.05 -4.54 29.34
C LYS A 197 3.45 -4.06 28.02
N TYR A 198 2.72 -2.94 28.04
CA TYR A 198 2.02 -2.46 26.84
C TYR A 198 2.94 -1.84 25.81
N TYR A 199 4.04 -1.24 26.25
CA TYR A 199 5.08 -0.81 25.32
C TYR A 199 5.71 -2.02 24.61
N ALA A 200 6.04 -3.08 25.34
CA ALA A 200 6.57 -4.30 24.74
C ALA A 200 5.55 -5.02 23.83
N LEU A 201 4.26 -5.01 24.21
CA LEU A 201 3.17 -5.52 23.36
C LEU A 201 3.06 -4.72 22.06
N MET A 202 3.06 -3.39 22.15
CA MET A 202 3.07 -2.50 20.98
C MET A 202 4.29 -2.78 20.09
N VAL A 203 5.47 -2.97 20.68
CA VAL A 203 6.70 -3.29 19.92
C VAL A 203 6.60 -4.66 19.24
N GLU A 204 6.02 -5.66 19.89
CA GLU A 204 5.78 -6.95 19.27
C GLU A 204 4.80 -6.84 18.10
N ASP A 205 3.69 -6.12 18.30
CA ASP A 205 2.58 -6.06 17.35
C ASP A 205 2.90 -5.15 16.14
N LEU A 206 3.56 -4.00 16.35
CA LEU A 206 3.90 -3.06 15.27
C LEU A 206 5.26 -3.32 14.63
N PHE A 207 6.24 -3.87 15.38
CA PHE A 207 7.62 -4.01 14.90
C PHE A 207 8.13 -5.46 14.93
N GLY A 208 7.28 -6.45 15.20
CA GLY A 208 7.68 -7.86 15.25
C GLY A 208 8.67 -8.18 16.37
N GLY A 209 8.71 -7.36 17.41
CA GLY A 209 9.52 -7.55 18.61
C GLY A 209 10.84 -6.79 18.63
N HIS A 210 11.23 -6.19 17.49
CA HIS A 210 12.43 -5.38 17.37
C HIS A 210 12.08 -3.94 16.97
N GLU A 211 12.05 -3.06 17.98
CA GLU A 211 11.80 -1.65 17.76
C GLU A 211 12.99 -0.98 17.01
N PRO A 212 12.76 -0.40 15.82
CA PRO A 212 13.80 0.27 15.05
C PRO A 212 14.06 1.69 15.57
N ASP A 213 15.25 2.24 15.31
CA ASP A 213 15.51 3.66 15.50
C ASP A 213 14.50 4.51 14.73
N VAL A 214 14.08 5.63 15.33
CA VAL A 214 13.15 6.58 14.69
C VAL A 214 13.81 7.14 13.44
N ARG A 215 13.18 6.94 12.29
CA ARG A 215 13.70 7.49 11.03
C ARG A 215 13.39 8.98 10.90
N SER A 216 14.30 9.68 10.22
CA SER A 216 14.11 11.09 9.88
C SER A 216 12.91 11.28 8.96
N LYS A 217 11.95 12.10 9.40
CA LYS A 217 10.82 12.55 8.59
C LYS A 217 11.21 13.39 7.36
N VAL A 218 12.35 14.08 7.43
CA VAL A 218 12.84 14.96 6.34
C VAL A 218 13.12 14.14 5.08
N ASP A 219 13.66 12.93 5.26
CA ASP A 219 14.01 12.03 4.16
C ASP A 219 12.95 10.95 3.93
N GLY A 220 11.75 11.08 4.52
CA GLY A 220 10.75 10.00 4.52
C GLY A 220 10.25 9.60 3.13
N MET A 221 10.27 10.53 2.17
CA MET A 221 9.96 10.28 0.76
C MET A 221 11.19 10.12 -0.15
N SER A 222 12.39 9.98 0.44
CA SER A 222 13.59 9.63 -0.32
C SER A 222 13.46 8.24 -0.96
N LEU A 223 14.21 8.00 -2.05
CA LEU A 223 14.18 6.73 -2.76
C LEU A 223 14.50 5.52 -1.86
N SER A 224 15.39 5.69 -0.88
CA SER A 224 15.75 4.67 0.11
C SER A 224 14.63 4.34 1.09
N ASN A 225 13.68 5.27 1.29
CA ASN A 225 12.61 5.16 2.27
C ASN A 225 11.22 4.86 1.67
N LEU A 226 11.11 4.79 0.34
CA LEU A 226 9.83 4.51 -0.33
C LEU A 226 9.18 3.21 0.16
N ASN A 227 10.00 2.19 0.40
CA ASN A 227 9.59 0.85 0.82
C ASN A 227 9.53 0.67 2.34
N THR A 228 9.95 1.67 3.10
CA THR A 228 9.97 1.64 4.56
C THR A 228 8.56 1.71 5.11
N HIS A 229 8.26 0.88 6.10
CA HIS A 229 6.96 0.86 6.74
C HIS A 229 6.70 2.19 7.45
N PRO A 230 5.47 2.76 7.38
CA PRO A 230 5.16 4.02 8.06
C PRO A 230 5.47 4.03 9.56
N TYR A 231 5.37 2.86 10.22
CA TYR A 231 5.68 2.70 11.64
C TYR A 231 7.11 3.09 12.01
N GLU A 232 8.09 2.95 11.10
CA GLU A 232 9.48 3.33 11.38
C GLU A 232 9.67 4.86 11.53
N PHE A 233 8.69 5.65 11.11
CA PHE A 233 8.67 7.11 11.25
C PHE A 233 7.91 7.60 12.48
N LEU A 234 7.26 6.70 13.23
CA LEU A 234 6.64 7.04 14.51
C LEU A 234 7.71 7.52 15.48
N THR A 235 7.50 8.72 16.03
CA THR A 235 8.37 9.31 17.05
C THR A 235 8.29 8.53 18.36
N LYS A 236 9.17 8.81 19.32
CA LYS A 236 9.11 8.16 20.63
C LYS A 236 7.82 8.51 21.36
N GLU A 237 7.38 9.76 21.21
CA GLU A 237 6.12 10.28 21.74
C GLU A 237 4.93 9.55 21.11
N ASP A 238 4.94 9.36 19.78
CA ASP A 238 3.89 8.59 19.08
C ASP A 238 3.85 7.13 19.59
N ARG A 239 5.02 6.51 19.82
CA ARG A 239 5.12 5.13 20.32
C ARG A 239 4.63 4.99 21.77
N ASN A 240 4.93 5.96 22.63
CA ASN A 240 4.41 6.02 24.00
C ASN A 240 2.88 6.15 23.98
N LEU A 241 2.35 7.10 23.21
CA LEU A 241 0.91 7.27 23.00
C LEU A 241 0.27 5.97 22.53
N LEU A 242 0.85 5.31 21.52
CA LEU A 242 0.33 4.02 21.04
C LEU A 242 0.33 2.96 22.15
N SER A 243 1.38 2.86 22.97
CA SER A 243 1.41 1.92 24.09
C SER A 243 0.28 2.17 25.10
N GLU A 244 -0.11 3.42 25.34
CA GLU A 244 -1.27 3.77 26.15
C GLU A 244 -2.58 3.37 25.46
N MET A 245 -2.67 3.50 24.13
CA MET A 245 -3.82 2.98 23.37
C MET A 245 -3.94 1.45 23.45
N TYR A 246 -2.81 0.72 23.44
CA TYR A 246 -2.79 -0.74 23.65
C TYR A 246 -3.30 -1.12 25.04
N GLN A 247 -2.86 -0.38 26.07
CA GLN A 247 -3.38 -0.53 27.42
C GLN A 247 -4.89 -0.33 27.47
N TYR A 248 -5.36 0.80 26.93
CA TYR A 248 -6.77 1.14 26.89
C TYR A 248 -7.58 0.07 26.15
N GLY A 249 -7.06 -0.40 25.01
CA GLY A 249 -7.74 -1.37 24.18
C GLY A 249 -7.88 -2.74 24.82
N GLU A 250 -6.85 -3.22 25.55
CA GLU A 250 -6.96 -4.46 26.33
C GLU A 250 -8.05 -4.32 27.41
N GLN A 251 -8.05 -3.20 28.14
CA GLN A 251 -8.97 -2.96 29.27
C GLN A 251 -10.43 -2.79 28.83
N ASN A 252 -10.66 -2.30 27.61
CA ASN A 252 -11.98 -1.96 27.10
C ASN A 252 -12.43 -2.87 25.93
N ASN A 253 -11.71 -3.96 25.68
CA ASN A 253 -12.01 -4.92 24.62
C ASN A 253 -12.13 -4.26 23.23
N VAL A 254 -11.19 -3.37 22.91
CA VAL A 254 -11.06 -2.75 21.58
C VAL A 254 -10.20 -3.66 20.69
N ASP A 255 -10.64 -3.87 19.45
CA ASP A 255 -9.84 -4.56 18.44
C ASP A 255 -8.60 -3.73 18.08
N PHE A 256 -7.41 -4.26 18.33
CA PHE A 256 -6.14 -3.58 18.04
C PHE A 256 -5.96 -3.21 16.57
N LYS A 257 -6.72 -3.79 15.64
CA LYS A 257 -6.74 -3.32 14.24
C LYS A 257 -7.09 -1.82 14.15
N PHE A 258 -7.93 -1.28 15.03
CA PHE A 258 -8.17 0.17 15.08
C PHE A 258 -6.90 0.96 15.43
N ILE A 259 -6.11 0.46 16.40
CA ILE A 259 -4.83 1.04 16.81
C ILE A 259 -3.80 0.93 15.67
N HIS A 260 -3.80 -0.19 14.93
CA HIS A 260 -2.91 -0.38 13.77
C HIS A 260 -3.18 0.63 12.66
N GLN A 261 -4.46 0.88 12.37
CA GLN A 261 -4.82 1.88 11.37
C GLN A 261 -4.46 3.30 11.83
N PHE A 262 -4.71 3.62 13.10
CA PHE A 262 -4.27 4.89 13.67
C PHE A 262 -2.74 5.05 13.58
N ALA A 263 -1.97 4.02 13.96
CA ALA A 263 -0.51 4.02 13.85
C ALA A 263 -0.05 4.16 12.39
N ASN A 264 -0.80 3.61 11.44
CA ASN A 264 -0.47 3.65 10.02
C ASN A 264 -0.65 5.07 9.48
N ASP A 265 -1.78 5.70 9.82
CA ASP A 265 -2.08 7.08 9.45
C ASP A 265 -1.07 8.05 10.08
N LEU A 266 -0.77 7.89 11.37
CA LEU A 266 0.20 8.71 12.07
C LEU A 266 1.62 8.53 11.51
N GLY A 267 2.04 7.29 11.28
CA GLY A 267 3.32 6.97 10.64
C GLY A 267 3.42 7.53 9.22
N ASN A 268 2.33 7.48 8.45
CA ASN A 268 2.28 8.04 7.10
C ASN A 268 2.38 9.56 7.12
N TYR A 269 1.71 10.21 8.05
CA TYR A 269 1.85 11.64 8.29
C TYR A 269 3.30 12.02 8.57
N ARG A 270 3.99 11.32 9.49
CA ARG A 270 5.42 11.53 9.78
C ARG A 270 6.30 11.28 8.56
N LYS A 271 6.08 10.19 7.83
CA LYS A 271 6.82 9.83 6.60
C LYS A 271 6.75 10.92 5.52
N HIS A 272 5.63 11.63 5.44
CA HIS A 272 5.46 12.75 4.50
C HIS A 272 5.91 14.09 5.08
N ASN A 273 6.92 14.07 5.96
CA ASN A 273 7.44 15.23 6.67
C ASN A 273 6.34 16.02 7.39
N ASP A 274 5.59 15.33 8.24
CA ASP A 274 4.41 15.87 8.92
C ASP A 274 3.38 16.44 7.92
N GLY A 275 3.10 15.68 6.86
CA GLY A 275 2.17 16.03 5.80
C GLY A 275 2.65 17.08 4.79
N LYS A 276 3.80 17.73 5.00
CA LYS A 276 4.31 18.82 4.14
C LYS A 276 4.66 18.41 2.71
N LEU A 277 4.90 17.11 2.48
CA LEU A 277 5.26 16.57 1.17
C LEU A 277 4.06 16.14 0.33
N LEU A 278 2.83 16.22 0.88
CA LEU A 278 1.61 15.88 0.16
C LEU A 278 1.02 17.12 -0.52
N SER A 279 0.66 16.98 -1.79
CA SER A 279 -0.04 18.01 -2.55
C SER A 279 -1.54 17.93 -2.30
N ASN A 280 -2.20 19.08 -2.30
CA ASN A 280 -3.66 19.17 -2.25
C ASN A 280 -4.27 18.50 -3.49
N PHE A 281 -4.92 17.35 -3.31
CA PHE A 281 -5.50 16.58 -4.41
C PHE A 281 -6.64 17.35 -5.10
N ASN A 282 -7.40 18.13 -4.34
CA ASN A 282 -8.51 18.93 -4.88
C ASN A 282 -8.03 20.11 -5.72
N GLN A 283 -6.71 20.32 -5.85
CA GLN A 283 -6.08 21.37 -6.65
C GLN A 283 -5.14 20.78 -7.70
N GLY A 284 -5.69 20.48 -8.88
CA GLY A 284 -4.89 20.20 -10.08
C GLY A 284 -4.78 18.72 -10.46
N HIS A 285 -5.67 17.87 -9.95
CA HIS A 285 -5.83 16.50 -10.42
C HIS A 285 -6.98 16.41 -11.43
N PHE A 286 -6.75 15.72 -12.54
CA PHE A 286 -7.69 15.62 -13.65
C PHE A 286 -7.78 14.18 -14.15
N ASP A 287 -8.94 13.81 -14.68
CA ASP A 287 -9.09 12.57 -15.42
C ASP A 287 -8.48 12.65 -16.83
N GLU A 288 -8.55 11.54 -17.57
CA GLU A 288 -8.01 11.46 -18.94
C GLU A 288 -8.71 12.38 -19.94
N HIS A 289 -9.92 12.83 -19.63
CA HIS A 289 -10.72 13.73 -20.46
C HIS A 289 -10.54 15.21 -20.06
N GLY A 290 -9.80 15.50 -19.00
CA GLY A 290 -9.54 16.85 -18.52
C GLY A 290 -10.59 17.38 -17.53
N HIS A 291 -11.46 16.52 -16.98
CA HIS A 291 -12.32 16.91 -15.87
C HIS A 291 -11.51 16.94 -14.57
N GLN A 292 -11.66 18.00 -13.77
CA GLN A 292 -11.00 18.09 -12.47
C GLN A 292 -11.61 17.06 -11.53
N LEU A 293 -10.75 16.30 -10.86
CA LEU A 293 -11.13 15.35 -9.82
C LEU A 293 -11.03 16.01 -8.45
N THR A 294 -12.02 15.76 -7.60
CA THR A 294 -12.00 16.20 -6.20
C THR A 294 -12.46 15.08 -5.28
N VAL A 295 -11.90 15.06 -4.08
CA VAL A 295 -12.22 14.10 -3.03
C VAL A 295 -12.88 14.82 -1.87
N GLN A 296 -13.82 14.12 -1.22
CA GLN A 296 -14.46 14.54 0.02
C GLN A 296 -14.60 13.32 0.93
N PHE A 297 -14.75 13.56 2.23
CA PHE A 297 -15.14 12.50 3.15
C PHE A 297 -16.60 12.09 2.91
N THR A 298 -16.94 10.88 3.37
CA THR A 298 -18.34 10.46 3.42
C THR A 298 -19.13 11.39 4.36
N GLN A 299 -20.44 11.47 4.19
CA GLN A 299 -21.28 12.29 5.09
C GLN A 299 -21.13 11.87 6.56
N LYS A 300 -20.99 10.57 6.81
CA LYS A 300 -20.79 10.00 8.14
C LYS A 300 -19.48 10.51 8.75
N ASP A 301 -18.38 10.40 8.00
CA ASP A 301 -17.07 10.80 8.49
C ASP A 301 -16.96 12.31 8.64
N GLN A 302 -17.56 13.07 7.72
CA GLN A 302 -17.59 14.53 7.82
C GLN A 302 -18.34 15.00 9.07
N ALA A 303 -19.42 14.31 9.47
CA ALA A 303 -20.12 14.62 10.72
C ALA A 303 -19.22 14.37 11.93
N THR A 304 -18.59 13.19 12.02
CA THR A 304 -17.63 12.87 13.09
C THR A 304 -16.46 13.85 13.16
N ILE A 305 -15.90 14.25 12.01
CA ILE A 305 -14.82 15.25 11.96
C ILE A 305 -15.31 16.60 12.48
N THR A 306 -16.54 17.00 12.13
CA THR A 306 -17.12 18.27 12.60
C THR A 306 -17.25 18.26 14.13
N ASP A 307 -17.74 17.15 14.69
CA ASP A 307 -17.88 16.99 16.14
C ASP A 307 -16.51 16.97 16.84
N LEU A 308 -15.54 16.22 16.30
CA LEU A 308 -14.16 16.18 16.78
C LEU A 308 -13.51 17.57 16.83
N LEU A 309 -13.63 18.36 15.75
CA LEU A 309 -13.02 19.68 15.66
C LEU A 309 -13.71 20.72 16.54
N ALA A 310 -14.97 20.48 16.92
CA ALA A 310 -15.72 21.32 17.85
C ALA A 310 -15.51 20.93 19.33
N SER A 311 -14.90 19.77 19.61
CA SER A 311 -14.72 19.24 20.97
C SER A 311 -13.63 19.98 21.75
N ASP A 312 -13.92 20.34 23.00
CA ASP A 312 -12.95 20.91 23.93
C ASP A 312 -11.82 19.92 24.27
N ALA A 313 -12.08 18.61 24.18
CA ALA A 313 -11.12 17.54 24.45
C ALA A 313 -9.90 17.60 23.51
N LEU A 314 -10.08 18.08 22.28
CA LEU A 314 -8.99 18.21 21.30
C LEU A 314 -7.85 19.10 21.80
N SER A 315 -8.15 20.09 22.66
CA SER A 315 -7.14 20.98 23.20
C SER A 315 -6.24 20.31 24.26
N ALA A 316 -6.80 19.36 25.02
CA ALA A 316 -6.19 18.65 26.14
C ALA A 316 -5.63 17.27 25.77
N SER A 317 -6.06 16.69 24.65
CA SER A 317 -5.55 15.43 24.12
C SER A 317 -4.03 15.50 23.86
N SER A 318 -3.36 14.37 24.12
CA SER A 318 -1.94 14.18 23.81
C SER A 318 -1.66 13.89 22.32
N ILE A 319 -2.70 13.74 21.49
CA ILE A 319 -2.56 13.49 20.05
C ILE A 319 -2.07 14.76 19.33
N ASP A 320 -1.11 14.60 18.42
CA ASP A 320 -0.50 15.69 17.67
C ASP A 320 -1.57 16.50 16.88
N LYS A 321 -1.70 17.80 17.20
CA LYS A 321 -2.70 18.69 16.58
C LYS A 321 -2.44 18.93 15.09
N GLY A 322 -1.17 18.86 14.66
CA GLY A 322 -0.80 18.89 13.25
C GLY A 322 -1.25 17.63 12.53
N PHE A 323 -1.16 16.46 13.18
CA PHE A 323 -1.74 15.22 12.66
C PHE A 323 -3.25 15.30 12.55
N ILE A 324 -3.96 15.80 13.57
CA ILE A 324 -5.42 16.00 13.50
C ILE A 324 -5.78 16.91 12.32
N SER A 325 -5.15 18.08 12.21
CA SER A 325 -5.39 19.02 11.12
C SER A 325 -5.15 18.39 9.74
N PHE A 326 -4.11 17.56 9.63
CA PHE A 326 -3.78 16.83 8.41
C PHE A 326 -4.81 15.75 8.06
N ILE A 327 -5.16 14.90 9.03
CA ILE A 327 -6.01 13.73 8.77
C ILE A 327 -7.46 14.15 8.52
N THR A 328 -7.91 15.29 9.05
CA THR A 328 -9.25 15.84 8.83
C THR A 328 -9.35 16.74 7.58
N GLU A 329 -8.28 16.90 6.80
CA GLU A 329 -8.31 17.65 5.55
C GLU A 329 -8.47 16.69 4.35
N PRO A 330 -9.66 16.64 3.72
CA PRO A 330 -9.95 15.63 2.71
C PRO A 330 -8.97 15.68 1.54
N SER A 331 -8.54 16.89 1.14
CA SER A 331 -7.65 17.05 0.00
C SER A 331 -6.24 16.48 0.21
N THR A 332 -5.84 16.19 1.44
CA THR A 332 -4.52 15.63 1.76
C THR A 332 -4.59 14.21 2.28
N SER A 333 -5.67 13.82 2.96
CA SER A 333 -5.72 12.55 3.69
C SER A 333 -6.74 11.54 3.17
N ALA A 334 -7.81 11.94 2.47
CA ALA A 334 -8.93 11.03 2.20
C ALA A 334 -8.53 9.79 1.37
N LEU A 335 -7.50 9.93 0.52
CA LEU A 335 -6.99 8.82 -0.29
C LEU A 335 -6.02 7.90 0.47
N SER A 336 -5.39 8.38 1.54
CA SER A 336 -4.39 7.63 2.31
C SER A 336 -4.90 7.11 3.65
N HIS A 337 -5.91 7.76 4.25
CA HIS A 337 -6.44 7.47 5.58
C HIS A 337 -7.07 6.08 5.67
N GLN A 338 -6.53 5.21 6.51
CA GLN A 338 -7.02 3.83 6.68
C GLN A 338 -7.84 3.62 7.96
N GLY A 339 -7.75 4.53 8.92
CA GLY A 339 -8.44 4.46 10.20
C GLY A 339 -9.94 4.76 10.15
N SER A 340 -10.51 4.91 11.34
CA SER A 340 -11.88 5.35 11.55
C SER A 340 -11.85 6.70 12.24
N PHE A 341 -12.55 7.70 11.69
CA PHE A 341 -12.69 9.00 12.35
C PHE A 341 -13.45 8.89 13.68
N GLN A 342 -14.34 7.90 13.82
CA GLN A 342 -15.04 7.63 15.07
C GLN A 342 -14.07 7.13 16.13
N PHE A 343 -13.16 6.22 15.76
CA PHE A 343 -12.10 5.78 16.66
C PHE A 343 -11.11 6.91 16.99
N LEU A 344 -10.78 7.77 16.02
CA LEU A 344 -9.95 8.95 16.25
C LEU A 344 -10.58 9.89 17.29
N GLN A 345 -11.87 10.21 17.13
CA GLN A 345 -12.60 11.05 18.09
C GLN A 345 -12.60 10.42 19.48
N HIS A 346 -12.94 9.13 19.56
CA HIS A 346 -12.92 8.38 20.81
C HIS A 346 -11.55 8.46 21.51
N MET A 347 -10.46 8.25 20.76
CA MET A 347 -9.12 8.31 21.33
C MET A 347 -8.68 9.73 21.70
N VAL A 348 -9.14 10.76 20.99
CA VAL A 348 -8.95 12.17 21.39
C VAL A 348 -9.60 12.43 22.76
N GLU A 349 -10.82 11.94 22.97
CA GLU A 349 -11.55 12.10 24.23
C GLU A 349 -10.90 11.30 25.38
N VAL A 350 -10.51 10.04 25.13
CA VAL A 350 -9.79 9.19 26.10
C VAL A 350 -8.47 9.82 26.52
N THR A 351 -7.67 10.28 25.56
CA THR A 351 -6.34 10.87 25.84
C THR A 351 -6.42 12.27 26.44
N ALA A 352 -7.60 12.90 26.39
CA ALA A 352 -7.91 14.12 27.12
C ALA A 352 -8.48 13.86 28.52
N GLU A 353 -8.57 12.59 28.95
CA GLU A 353 -9.18 12.16 30.22
C GLU A 353 -10.65 12.59 30.35
N THR A 354 -11.38 12.62 29.23
CA THR A 354 -12.81 12.93 29.17
C THR A 354 -13.64 11.69 28.87
N ASP A 355 -14.90 11.69 29.30
CA ASP A 355 -15.84 10.61 28.97
C ASP A 355 -16.08 10.58 27.46
N PRO A 356 -15.77 9.45 26.77
CA PRO A 356 -15.90 9.40 25.31
C PRO A 356 -17.37 9.43 24.88
N SER A 357 -17.67 10.25 23.88
CA SER A 357 -19.00 10.38 23.27
C SER A 357 -19.41 9.12 22.51
N ILE A 358 -18.43 8.37 21.98
CA ILE A 358 -18.61 7.09 21.31
C ILE A 358 -18.17 5.97 22.26
N PRO A 359 -19.03 5.00 22.61
CA PRO A 359 -18.67 3.92 23.53
C PRO A 359 -17.57 3.01 22.98
N ALA A 360 -16.68 2.53 23.84
CA ALA A 360 -15.61 1.60 23.46
C ALA A 360 -16.12 0.28 22.82
N SER A 361 -17.34 -0.14 23.18
CA SER A 361 -17.99 -1.34 22.63
C SER A 361 -18.17 -1.31 21.11
N GLU A 362 -18.28 -0.11 20.52
CA GLU A 362 -18.36 0.08 19.06
C GLU A 362 -17.07 -0.34 18.34
N PHE A 363 -15.95 -0.42 19.07
CA PHE A 363 -14.63 -0.78 18.52
C PHE A 363 -14.19 -2.20 18.87
N SER A 364 -15.11 -3.05 19.34
CA SER A 364 -14.82 -4.44 19.71
C SER A 364 -14.49 -5.36 18.52
N LYS A 365 -14.82 -4.94 17.30
CA LYS A 365 -14.49 -5.66 16.08
C LYS A 365 -14.24 -4.70 14.93
N PHE A 366 -13.06 -4.79 14.34
CA PHE A 366 -12.72 -4.00 13.16
C PHE A 366 -13.40 -4.57 11.90
N HIS A 367 -14.00 -3.68 11.13
CA HIS A 367 -14.56 -3.99 9.82
C HIS A 367 -13.80 -3.21 8.77
N SER A 368 -13.07 -3.91 7.91
CA SER A 368 -12.43 -3.28 6.75
C SER A 368 -13.51 -2.72 5.82
N PRO A 369 -13.29 -1.51 5.24
CA PRO A 369 -14.20 -0.96 4.24
C PRO A 369 -14.33 -1.95 3.07
N ALA A 370 -15.57 -2.28 2.68
CA ALA A 370 -15.80 -3.26 1.62
C ALA A 370 -15.46 -2.69 0.24
N ASN A 371 -15.44 -1.36 0.10
CA ASN A 371 -15.18 -0.65 -1.13
C ASN A 371 -14.64 0.77 -0.85
N VAL A 372 -14.13 1.43 -1.88
CA VAL A 372 -13.57 2.78 -1.77
C VAL A 372 -14.62 3.86 -1.44
N SER A 373 -15.88 3.66 -1.83
CA SER A 373 -16.96 4.63 -1.55
C SER A 373 -17.35 4.71 -0.08
N GLU A 374 -16.99 3.70 0.72
CA GLU A 374 -17.11 3.76 2.19
C GLU A 374 -16.03 4.63 2.85
N ARG A 375 -14.98 5.01 2.11
CA ARG A 375 -13.85 5.80 2.64
C ARG A 375 -13.89 7.25 2.19
N TYR A 376 -14.22 7.48 0.92
CA TYR A 376 -14.28 8.83 0.36
C TYR A 376 -15.22 8.89 -0.84
N ILE A 377 -15.66 10.11 -1.15
CA ILE A 377 -16.44 10.44 -2.33
C ILE A 377 -15.50 11.12 -3.31
N MET A 378 -15.35 10.54 -4.51
CA MET A 378 -14.65 11.17 -5.63
C MET A 378 -15.68 11.75 -6.59
N THR A 379 -15.53 13.02 -6.94
CA THR A 379 -16.36 13.70 -7.93
C THR A 379 -15.50 14.24 -9.06
N LYS A 380 -16.14 14.50 -10.19
CA LYS A 380 -15.52 15.12 -11.36
C LYS A 380 -16.26 16.41 -11.71
N SER A 381 -15.54 17.43 -12.17
CA SER A 381 -16.16 18.66 -12.64
C SER A 381 -16.90 18.45 -13.96
N ASP A 382 -18.00 19.19 -14.16
CA ASP A 382 -18.69 19.22 -15.46
C ASP A 382 -17.87 19.98 -16.52
N THR A 383 -17.00 20.89 -16.08
CA THR A 383 -16.06 21.60 -16.94
C THR A 383 -14.87 20.72 -17.31
N VAL A 384 -14.49 20.78 -18.58
CA VAL A 384 -13.27 20.16 -19.11
C VAL A 384 -12.21 21.23 -19.28
N VAL A 385 -11.06 21.08 -18.63
CA VAL A 385 -9.90 21.89 -18.96
C VAL A 385 -9.38 21.45 -20.32
N ASN A 386 -9.33 22.38 -21.26
CA ASN A 386 -8.89 22.09 -22.61
C ASN A 386 -7.40 21.75 -22.57
N LYS A 387 -7.08 20.46 -22.72
CA LYS A 387 -5.70 19.99 -22.64
C LYS A 387 -4.96 20.54 -23.86
N PRO A 388 -3.96 21.43 -23.69
CA PRO A 388 -3.26 21.98 -24.85
C PRO A 388 -2.61 20.82 -25.59
N GLU A 389 -2.78 20.79 -26.92
CA GLU A 389 -2.10 19.79 -27.73
C GLU A 389 -0.58 19.87 -27.43
N PRO A 390 0.05 18.77 -26.99
CA PRO A 390 1.46 18.78 -26.65
C PRO A 390 2.28 18.90 -27.93
N ASP A 391 3.46 19.53 -27.88
CA ASP A 391 4.35 19.61 -29.04
C ASP A 391 5.04 18.25 -29.33
N VAL A 392 5.12 17.38 -28.31
CA VAL A 392 5.71 16.04 -28.39
C VAL A 392 4.86 15.06 -27.60
N VAL A 393 4.57 13.89 -28.19
CA VAL A 393 3.91 12.78 -27.51
C VAL A 393 4.90 11.63 -27.37
N CYS A 394 5.15 11.21 -26.13
CA CYS A 394 5.97 10.04 -25.85
C CYS A 394 5.07 8.89 -25.38
N LYS A 395 5.06 7.79 -26.14
CA LYS A 395 4.38 6.55 -25.78
C LYS A 395 5.41 5.43 -25.78
N ASN A 396 5.56 4.77 -24.63
CA ASN A 396 6.40 3.57 -24.48
C ASN A 396 7.88 3.80 -24.81
N GLY A 397 8.40 4.98 -24.48
CA GLY A 397 9.79 5.36 -24.80
C GLY A 397 10.02 5.78 -26.25
N HIS A 398 9.00 5.75 -27.11
CA HIS A 398 9.05 6.36 -28.43
C HIS A 398 8.37 7.73 -28.39
N CYS A 399 9.09 8.76 -28.78
CA CYS A 399 8.57 10.12 -28.86
C CYS A 399 8.35 10.51 -30.31
N GLU A 400 7.23 11.17 -30.58
CA GLU A 400 6.93 11.76 -31.88
C GLU A 400 6.55 13.23 -31.70
N VAL A 401 7.00 14.08 -32.62
CA VAL A 401 6.56 15.47 -32.68
C VAL A 401 5.14 15.49 -33.22
N THR A 402 4.23 16.22 -32.58
CA THR A 402 2.86 16.42 -33.07
C THR A 402 2.82 17.39 -34.24
N ASP A 403 1.67 17.54 -34.89
CA ASP A 403 1.51 18.54 -35.95
C ASP A 403 1.76 19.95 -35.42
N LYS A 404 1.19 20.27 -34.25
CA LYS A 404 1.48 21.52 -33.55
C LYS A 404 2.97 21.68 -33.22
N GLY A 405 3.64 20.63 -32.76
CA GLY A 405 5.08 20.68 -32.50
C GLY A 405 5.88 20.99 -33.76
N ARG A 406 5.51 20.39 -34.91
CA ARG A 406 6.14 20.67 -36.21
C ARG A 406 5.92 22.12 -36.64
N GLU A 407 4.71 22.63 -36.48
CA GLU A 407 4.38 24.04 -36.76
C GLU A 407 5.18 25.01 -35.87
N ASN A 408 5.43 24.63 -34.61
CA ASN A 408 6.25 25.37 -33.66
C ASN A 408 7.77 25.19 -33.88
N GLY A 409 8.18 24.47 -34.93
CA GLY A 409 9.59 24.23 -35.24
C GLY A 409 10.29 23.23 -34.30
N VAL A 410 9.53 22.47 -33.51
CA VAL A 410 10.07 21.42 -32.64
C VAL A 410 10.55 20.27 -33.50
N THR A 411 11.78 19.83 -33.24
CA THR A 411 12.37 18.64 -33.84
C THR A 411 12.88 17.73 -32.73
N LEU A 412 12.84 16.42 -32.95
CA LEU A 412 13.48 15.46 -32.05
C LEU A 412 14.89 15.22 -32.58
N GLU A 413 15.91 15.58 -31.81
CA GLU A 413 17.27 15.12 -32.10
C GLU A 413 17.29 13.58 -31.97
N GLN A 414 17.82 12.91 -33.00
CA GLN A 414 18.23 11.51 -32.84
C GLN A 414 19.23 11.46 -31.70
N SER A 415 19.01 10.60 -30.71
CA SER A 415 19.92 10.47 -29.59
C SER A 415 21.34 10.24 -30.12
N SER A 416 22.22 11.23 -29.98
CA SER A 416 23.63 10.94 -29.83
C SER A 416 23.73 10.00 -28.63
N GLN A 417 24.40 8.87 -28.83
CA GLN A 417 24.86 8.06 -27.71
C GLN A 417 25.53 8.99 -26.69
N ASP A 418 25.23 8.77 -25.41
CA ASP A 418 25.83 9.42 -24.25
C ASP A 418 25.13 10.67 -23.67
N PHE A 419 23.80 10.63 -23.53
CA PHE A 419 23.19 11.34 -22.41
C PHE A 419 23.30 10.47 -21.14
N GLU A 420 24.48 10.51 -20.50
CA GLU A 420 24.60 10.04 -19.12
C GLU A 420 23.71 10.91 -18.23
N PHE A 421 22.54 10.38 -17.87
CA PHE A 421 21.78 10.92 -16.75
C PHE A 421 22.64 10.69 -15.51
N SER A 422 23.43 11.68 -15.11
CA SER A 422 24.12 11.60 -13.81
C SER A 422 23.02 11.52 -12.75
N ALA A 423 22.79 10.33 -12.21
CA ALA A 423 21.75 10.03 -11.25
C ALA A 423 22.02 10.65 -9.86
N ALA A 424 22.88 11.66 -9.79
CA ALA A 424 23.05 12.51 -8.63
C ALA A 424 22.00 13.62 -8.65
N LEU A 425 20.71 13.23 -8.54
CA LEU A 425 19.71 14.16 -8.03
C LEU A 425 20.05 14.36 -6.55
N ASN A 426 20.87 15.38 -6.23
CA ASN A 426 21.08 15.78 -4.86
C ASN A 426 19.75 16.26 -4.25
N SER A 427 19.57 16.09 -2.94
CA SER A 427 18.37 16.51 -2.21
C SER A 427 17.99 17.96 -2.51
N THR A 428 19.00 18.82 -2.71
CA THR A 428 18.86 20.23 -3.08
C THR A 428 18.13 20.44 -4.41
N SER A 429 18.31 19.54 -5.39
CA SER A 429 17.62 19.61 -6.69
C SER A 429 16.15 19.20 -6.59
N ILE A 430 15.84 18.23 -5.73
CA ILE A 430 14.45 17.82 -5.47
C ILE A 430 13.73 18.90 -4.66
N ASP A 431 14.37 19.48 -3.65
CA ASP A 431 13.85 20.61 -2.88
C ASP A 431 13.61 21.82 -3.80
N ALA A 432 14.54 22.14 -4.70
CA ALA A 432 14.35 23.20 -5.69
C ALA A 432 13.16 22.95 -6.62
N LEU A 433 12.95 21.70 -7.06
CA LEU A 433 11.80 21.31 -7.90
C LEU A 433 10.47 21.35 -7.13
N ILE A 434 10.46 20.97 -5.85
CA ILE A 434 9.29 21.07 -4.96
C ILE A 434 8.96 22.56 -4.70
N GLN A 435 9.97 23.39 -4.44
CA GLN A 435 9.81 24.84 -4.30
C GLN A 435 9.30 25.51 -5.59
N GLN A 436 9.68 25.00 -6.77
CA GLN A 436 9.14 25.50 -8.05
C GLN A 436 7.68 25.11 -8.29
N ARG A 437 7.13 24.07 -7.63
CA ARG A 437 5.69 23.74 -7.74
C ARG A 437 4.81 24.73 -6.99
N MET A 438 5.32 25.40 -5.97
CA MET A 438 4.53 26.24 -5.07
C MET A 438 4.89 27.70 -5.28
N ASN A 439 3.90 28.55 -5.51
CA ASN A 439 4.15 29.99 -5.47
C ASN A 439 4.48 30.39 -4.02
N ALA A 440 5.71 30.88 -3.79
CA ALA A 440 6.21 31.23 -2.46
C ALA A 440 5.34 32.23 -1.68
N LYS A 441 4.54 33.06 -2.37
CA LYS A 441 3.64 34.05 -1.75
C LYS A 441 2.22 33.54 -1.52
N THR A 442 1.72 32.64 -2.37
CA THR A 442 0.31 32.21 -2.31
C THR A 442 0.12 30.76 -1.89
N GLN A 443 1.21 29.98 -1.72
CA GLN A 443 1.17 28.54 -1.44
C GLN A 443 0.30 27.73 -2.43
N GLN A 444 0.03 28.30 -3.61
CA GLN A 444 -0.78 27.67 -4.66
C GLN A 444 0.14 26.99 -5.65
N ASN A 445 -0.32 25.89 -6.22
CA ASN A 445 0.40 25.18 -7.27
C ASN A 445 0.58 26.09 -8.50
N ALA A 446 1.83 26.42 -8.83
CA ALA A 446 2.18 27.32 -9.94
C ALA A 446 1.67 26.78 -11.30
N TRP A 447 1.58 25.45 -11.44
CA TRP A 447 1.05 24.79 -12.63
C TRP A 447 -0.46 24.96 -12.79
N TYR A 448 -1.20 25.01 -11.68
CA TYR A 448 -2.65 25.23 -11.69
C TYR A 448 -2.99 26.63 -12.23
N LYS A 449 -2.25 27.68 -11.81
CA LYS A 449 -2.45 29.04 -12.36
C LYS A 449 -2.12 29.15 -13.84
N TRP A 450 -1.11 28.41 -14.31
CA TRP A 450 -0.76 28.41 -15.73
C TRP A 450 -1.82 27.71 -16.59
N LEU A 451 -2.41 26.62 -16.09
CA LEU A 451 -3.51 25.91 -16.75
C LEU A 451 -4.86 26.66 -16.68
N ALA A 452 -5.13 27.38 -15.59
CA ALA A 452 -6.41 28.07 -15.39
C ALA A 452 -6.48 29.47 -16.03
N ASN A 453 -5.35 30.07 -16.41
CA ASN A 453 -5.27 31.40 -17.03
C ASN A 453 -5.10 31.36 -18.57
N LYS A 454 -5.36 30.22 -19.21
CA LYS A 454 -5.50 30.08 -20.67
C LYS A 454 -6.83 29.42 -20.98
#